data_AF-A0A535HI46-F1
#
_entry.id   AF-A0A535HI46-F1
#
_cell.length_a   1.000
_cell.length_b   1.000
_cell.length_c   1.000
_cell.angle_alpha   90.00
_cell.angle_beta   90.00
_cell.angle_gamma   90.00
#
_symmetry.space_group_name_H-M   'P 1'
#
loop_
_entity.id
_entity.type
_entity.pdbx_description
1 polymer ?
#
loop_
_entity_poly.entity_id
_entity_poly.type
_entity_poly.pdbx_seq_one_letter_code
_entity_poly.pdbx_strand_id
1 'polypeptide(L)'
;MYQAPTQIRPPAAPNAGQPATPEIPLPPEPQTLEQTGLTLGFLSDLALKTLYLRGQMTMAEIASSLGLPMQNVTERVMEFLKTERLVEIRGGAGLSSANYQFVIIDRGSEKAQEALARSQYVGKAPVPLQMYIQAVQRQSIANLHVTQDDLVRAFAHMVIPRETLAQLGPAVNSGKSIFLFGPPGNGKTSIAEVLATLMKGDVVLPYAVEVDQQVVKVYDQVYHRVALDPVVAERLRFDHRWVVSKRPIVMTGGELTLETLDLIYDETSKFYEAPFQMKANGGIFMVDDFGRQRVSPKDLLNRWIV
;
A
#
# COMPACT_ATOMS: atom_id res chain seq x y z
N MET A 1 41.39 37.35 -43.20
CA MET A 1 40.13 37.51 -42.43
C MET A 1 39.66 36.10 -42.07
N TYR A 2 40.03 35.61 -40.89
CA TYR A 2 39.67 34.26 -40.44
C TYR A 2 38.24 34.32 -39.88
N GLN A 3 37.28 33.61 -40.50
CA GLN A 3 35.95 33.41 -39.92
C GLN A 3 36.02 32.27 -38.90
N ALA A 4 35.59 32.55 -37.67
CA ALA A 4 35.48 31.55 -36.61
C ALA A 4 34.29 30.60 -36.88
N PRO A 5 34.41 29.29 -36.57
CA PRO A 5 33.33 28.35 -36.77
C PRO A 5 32.19 28.57 -35.77
N THR A 6 30.97 28.63 -36.28
CA THR A 6 29.72 28.69 -35.50
C THR A 6 29.59 27.43 -34.65
N GLN A 7 29.67 27.56 -33.32
CA GLN A 7 29.36 26.46 -32.41
C GLN A 7 27.87 26.10 -32.51
N ILE A 8 27.58 24.92 -33.04
CA ILE A 8 26.25 24.32 -32.99
C ILE A 8 26.00 23.94 -31.53
N ARG A 9 25.10 24.67 -30.87
CA ARG A 9 24.65 24.37 -29.50
C ARG A 9 23.88 23.04 -29.56
N PRO A 10 24.24 22.02 -28.76
CA PRO A 10 23.47 20.77 -28.72
C PRO A 10 22.03 21.07 -28.28
N PRO A 11 21.03 20.29 -28.75
CA PRO A 11 19.65 20.45 -28.31
C PRO A 11 19.60 20.33 -26.78
N ALA A 12 18.86 21.23 -26.14
CA ALA A 12 18.66 21.21 -24.70
C ALA A 12 18.17 19.81 -24.29
N ALA A 13 18.84 19.21 -23.30
CA ALA A 13 18.37 17.99 -22.66
C ALA A 13 16.90 18.19 -22.23
N PRO A 14 16.02 17.18 -22.37
CA PRO A 14 14.67 17.28 -21.87
C PRO A 14 14.74 17.67 -20.40
N ASN A 15 13.99 18.72 -20.03
CA ASN A 15 13.84 19.17 -18.64
C ASN A 15 13.67 17.91 -17.77
N ALA A 16 14.60 17.69 -16.83
CA ALA A 16 14.41 16.72 -15.77
C ALA A 16 13.13 17.14 -15.05
N GLY A 17 12.04 16.45 -15.38
CA GLY A 17 10.69 16.88 -15.07
C GLY A 17 10.55 17.07 -13.58
N GLN A 18 9.84 18.14 -13.18
CA GLN A 18 9.20 18.17 -11.89
C GLN A 18 8.51 16.81 -11.68
N PRO A 19 8.61 16.19 -10.50
CA PRO A 19 7.99 14.89 -10.27
C PRO A 19 6.51 15.00 -10.65
N ALA A 20 6.10 14.19 -11.63
CA ALA A 20 4.73 14.20 -12.11
C ALA A 20 3.82 13.96 -10.90
N THR A 21 2.90 14.90 -10.65
CA THR A 21 1.88 14.73 -9.62
C THR A 21 1.11 13.45 -9.94
N PRO A 22 0.87 12.56 -8.97
CA PRO A 22 0.08 11.35 -9.21
C PRO A 22 -1.26 11.73 -9.81
N GLU A 23 -1.65 11.07 -10.91
CA GLU A 23 -2.99 11.24 -11.50
C GLU A 23 -4.10 10.72 -10.57
N ILE A 24 -3.73 9.88 -9.61
CA ILE A 24 -4.61 9.36 -8.59
C ILE A 24 -4.84 10.39 -7.45
N PRO A 25 -6.10 10.62 -7.03
CA PRO A 25 -6.39 11.44 -5.86
C PRO A 25 -5.71 10.89 -4.60
N LEU A 26 -4.82 11.68 -4.01
CA LEU A 26 -4.12 11.31 -2.78
C LEU A 26 -4.99 11.60 -1.55
N PRO A 27 -5.03 10.70 -0.55
CA PRO A 27 -5.74 10.96 0.70
C PRO A 27 -5.14 12.17 1.44
N PRO A 28 -5.96 13.12 1.92
CA PRO A 28 -5.45 14.31 2.60
C PRO A 28 -4.84 13.98 3.96
N GLU A 29 -3.79 14.71 4.35
CA GLU A 29 -3.17 14.58 5.68
C GLU A 29 -4.18 14.87 6.81
N PRO A 30 -4.26 14.01 7.85
CA PRO A 30 -5.11 14.28 9.00
C PRO A 30 -4.58 15.49 9.78
N GLN A 31 -5.40 16.53 9.93
CA GLN A 31 -5.04 17.78 10.60
C GLN A 31 -5.20 17.71 12.13
N THR A 32 -5.86 16.67 12.63
CA THR A 32 -6.15 16.45 14.05
C THR A 32 -6.04 14.98 14.39
N LEU A 33 -5.84 14.66 15.68
CA LEU A 33 -5.80 13.28 16.16
C LEU A 33 -7.09 12.54 15.80
N GLU A 34 -8.23 13.21 15.93
CA GLU A 34 -9.56 12.66 15.66
C GLU A 34 -9.73 12.30 14.17
N GLN A 35 -9.15 13.09 13.26
CA GLN A 35 -9.16 12.80 11.82
C GLN A 35 -8.32 11.57 11.44
N THR A 36 -7.38 11.13 12.28
CA THR A 36 -6.69 9.86 12.05
C THR A 36 -7.65 8.67 12.15
N GLY A 37 -8.74 8.83 12.91
CA GLY A 37 -9.69 7.79 13.27
C GLY A 37 -9.17 6.76 14.27
N LEU A 38 -7.97 6.99 14.83
CA LEU A 38 -7.37 6.17 15.88
C LEU A 38 -7.48 6.86 17.25
N THR A 39 -7.51 6.08 18.31
CA THR A 39 -7.50 6.62 19.67
C THR A 39 -6.11 7.12 20.06
N LEU A 40 -6.05 8.07 21.01
CA LEU A 40 -4.77 8.53 21.57
C LEU A 40 -3.98 7.35 22.16
N GLY A 41 -4.64 6.44 22.88
CA GLY A 41 -3.99 5.25 23.45
C GLY A 41 -3.33 4.36 22.40
N PHE A 42 -4.01 4.10 21.27
CA PHE A 42 -3.43 3.31 20.18
C PHE A 42 -2.17 3.96 19.60
N LEU A 43 -2.25 5.28 19.34
CA LEU A 43 -1.12 6.03 18.79
C LEU A 43 0.04 6.14 19.79
N SER A 44 -0.25 6.31 21.07
CA SER A 44 0.73 6.31 22.16
C SER A 44 1.44 4.98 22.28
N ASP A 45 0.72 3.85 22.24
CA ASP A 45 1.30 2.51 22.23
C ASP A 45 2.21 2.32 21.00
N LEU A 46 1.75 2.72 19.80
CA LEU A 46 2.55 2.60 18.58
C LEU A 46 3.82 3.47 18.62
N ALA A 47 3.72 4.71 19.13
CA ALA A 47 4.87 5.59 19.30
C ALA A 47 5.87 5.04 20.33
N LEU A 48 5.39 4.51 21.46
CA LEU A 48 6.25 3.86 22.46
C LEU A 48 6.95 2.63 21.93
N LYS A 49 6.24 1.74 21.23
CA LYS A 49 6.87 0.58 20.57
C LYS A 49 7.96 1.00 19.59
N THR A 50 7.70 2.06 18.81
CA THR A 50 8.67 2.61 17.86
C THR A 50 9.91 3.14 18.58
N LEU A 51 9.74 3.94 19.63
CA LEU A 51 10.83 4.47 20.44
C LEU A 51 11.62 3.36 21.15
N TYR A 52 10.93 2.36 21.70
CA TYR A 52 11.56 1.22 22.38
C TYR A 52 12.54 0.48 21.47
N LEU A 53 12.21 0.29 20.18
CA LEU A 53 13.09 -0.36 19.22
C LEU A 53 14.25 0.53 18.71
N ARG A 54 14.11 1.86 18.81
CA ARG A 54 15.09 2.83 18.28
C ARG A 54 15.93 3.51 19.35
N GLY A 55 15.52 3.44 20.62
CA GLY A 55 16.17 4.07 21.78
C GLY A 55 15.84 5.56 21.93
N GLN A 56 16.22 6.38 20.96
CA GLN A 56 15.96 7.83 20.96
C GLN A 56 15.65 8.34 19.56
N MET A 57 14.68 9.26 19.45
CA MET A 57 14.23 9.80 18.17
C MET A 57 13.80 11.26 18.30
N THR A 58 14.02 12.05 17.25
CA THR A 58 13.45 13.39 17.10
C THR A 58 11.95 13.32 16.79
N MET A 59 11.22 14.44 16.97
CA MET A 59 9.81 14.51 16.60
C MET A 59 9.58 14.17 15.12
N ALA A 60 10.46 14.62 14.23
CA ALA A 60 10.34 14.38 12.79
C ALA A 60 10.51 12.89 12.44
N GLU A 61 11.45 12.20 13.09
CA GLU A 61 11.66 10.76 12.91
C GLU A 61 10.47 9.94 13.42
N ILE A 62 9.86 10.35 14.55
CA ILE A 62 8.66 9.70 15.09
C ILE A 62 7.48 9.90 14.13
N ALA A 63 7.21 11.15 13.73
CA ALA A 63 6.14 11.50 12.79
C ALA A 63 6.29 10.72 11.47
N SER A 64 7.51 10.70 10.91
CA SER A 64 7.83 9.93 9.72
C SER A 64 7.62 8.42 9.94
N SER A 65 8.09 7.84 11.04
CA SER A 65 7.94 6.40 11.32
C SER A 65 6.47 5.99 11.44
N LEU A 66 5.63 6.85 12.03
CA LEU A 66 4.19 6.64 12.16
C LEU A 66 3.41 7.03 10.90
N GLY A 67 4.01 7.75 9.95
CA GLY A 67 3.31 8.28 8.78
C GLY A 67 2.26 9.34 9.13
N LEU A 68 2.45 10.04 10.25
CA LEU A 68 1.50 11.02 10.77
C LEU A 68 2.09 12.42 10.71
N PRO A 69 1.26 13.47 10.55
CA PRO A 69 1.73 14.84 10.63
C PRO A 69 2.38 15.14 11.98
N MET A 70 3.46 15.92 11.93
CA MET A 70 4.20 16.32 13.12
C MET A 70 3.33 17.21 14.04
N GLN A 71 2.73 18.26 13.47
CA GLN A 71 1.88 19.21 14.16
C GLN A 71 0.50 18.62 14.45
N ASN A 72 -0.10 18.99 15.58
CA ASN A 72 -1.47 18.64 16.01
C ASN A 72 -1.80 17.15 16.21
N VAL A 73 -1.03 16.23 15.63
CA VAL A 73 -1.21 14.77 15.75
C VAL A 73 -0.07 14.17 16.56
N THR A 74 1.13 14.06 15.98
CA THR A 74 2.26 13.41 16.65
C THR A 74 2.69 14.19 17.91
N GLU A 75 2.69 15.51 17.85
CA GLU A 75 2.96 16.37 19.01
C GLU A 75 2.03 16.08 20.20
N ARG A 76 0.72 15.90 19.95
CA ARG A 76 -0.25 15.58 21.01
C ARG A 76 -0.03 14.20 21.62
N VAL A 77 0.38 13.22 20.80
CA VAL A 77 0.77 11.88 21.27
C VAL A 77 2.00 11.96 22.16
N MET A 78 3.04 12.68 21.72
CA MET A 78 4.29 12.80 22.46
C MET A 78 4.15 13.63 23.74
N GLU A 79 3.32 14.68 23.75
CA GLU A 79 3.04 15.46 24.96
C GLU A 79 2.27 14.61 25.99
N PHE A 80 1.35 13.75 25.56
CA PHE A 80 0.71 12.77 26.44
C PHE A 80 1.73 11.80 27.04
N LEU A 81 2.60 11.19 26.23
CA LEU A 81 3.63 10.26 26.70
C LEU A 81 4.59 10.91 27.71
N LYS A 82 4.95 12.18 27.48
CA LYS A 82 5.78 12.97 28.39
C LYS A 82 5.04 13.27 29.70
N THR A 83 3.78 13.70 29.63
CA THR A 83 2.94 13.98 30.81
C THR A 83 2.77 12.75 31.69
N GLU A 84 2.58 11.59 31.06
CA GLU A 84 2.49 10.28 31.74
C GLU A 84 3.84 9.75 32.26
N ARG A 85 4.94 10.50 32.01
CA ARG A 85 6.32 10.13 32.38
C ARG A 85 6.72 8.77 31.80
N LEU A 86 6.46 8.58 30.51
CA LEU A 86 6.89 7.40 29.74
C LEU A 86 8.08 7.71 28.82
N VAL A 87 8.28 9.00 28.52
CA VAL A 87 9.43 9.51 27.76
C VAL A 87 9.95 10.78 28.41
N GLU A 88 11.22 11.07 28.19
CA GLU A 88 11.87 12.32 28.53
C GLU A 88 12.41 13.00 27.28
N ILE A 89 12.61 14.31 27.34
CA ILE A 89 13.25 15.07 26.27
C ILE A 89 14.70 15.31 26.66
N ARG A 90 15.63 14.84 25.83
CA ARG A 90 17.07 15.09 25.94
C ARG A 90 17.54 16.00 24.81
N GLY A 91 18.58 16.78 25.07
CA GLY A 91 19.09 17.81 24.16
C GLY A 91 18.50 19.18 24.46
N GLY A 92 19.36 20.21 24.44
CA GLY A 92 18.98 21.56 24.87
C GLY A 92 20.15 22.38 25.42
N ALA A 93 21.30 22.36 24.74
CA ALA A 93 22.33 23.39 24.93
C ALA A 93 22.34 24.28 23.67
N GLY A 94 21.37 25.19 23.57
CA GLY A 94 21.24 26.15 22.46
C GLY A 94 19.80 26.53 22.11
N LEU A 95 19.64 27.64 21.36
CA LEU A 95 18.36 28.28 21.02
C LEU A 95 17.49 27.53 19.99
N SER A 96 17.93 26.40 19.44
CA SER A 96 17.18 25.67 18.40
C SER A 96 16.47 24.44 18.96
N SER A 97 15.14 24.47 18.95
CA SER A 97 14.25 23.35 19.26
C SER A 97 14.37 22.15 18.31
N ALA A 98 15.14 22.29 17.23
CA ALA A 98 15.38 21.26 16.22
C ALA A 98 16.20 20.06 16.72
N ASN A 99 16.84 20.16 17.89
CA ASN A 99 17.70 19.11 18.45
C ASN A 99 17.05 18.35 19.63
N TYR A 100 15.76 18.57 19.90
CA TYR A 100 15.07 17.82 20.95
C TYR A 100 14.86 16.36 20.54
N GLN A 101 15.38 15.44 21.36
CA GLN A 101 15.21 14.01 21.20
C GLN A 101 14.32 13.47 22.30
N PHE A 102 13.33 12.68 21.93
CA PHE A 102 12.54 11.89 22.85
C PHE A 102 13.29 10.61 23.16
N VAL A 103 13.44 10.31 24.44
CA VAL A 103 14.10 9.12 24.94
C VAL A 103 13.13 8.35 25.82
N ILE A 104 12.98 7.06 25.55
CA ILE A 104 12.16 6.20 26.39
C ILE A 104 12.85 5.97 27.74
N ILE A 105 12.07 6.00 28.83
CA ILE A 105 12.57 5.71 30.19
C ILE A 105 12.04 4.36 30.67
N ASP A 106 12.50 3.87 31.82
CA ASP A 106 12.19 2.52 32.33
C ASP A 106 10.69 2.21 32.33
N ARG A 107 9.86 3.11 32.88
CA ARG A 107 8.39 2.96 32.88
C ARG A 107 7.80 2.93 31.46
N GLY A 108 8.36 3.71 30.54
CA GLY A 108 7.98 3.68 29.13
C GLY A 108 8.34 2.36 28.46
N SER A 109 9.51 1.81 28.78
CA SER A 109 9.99 0.53 28.28
C SER A 109 9.10 -0.63 28.75
N GLU A 110 8.72 -0.65 30.03
CA GLU A 110 7.74 -1.61 30.55
C GLU A 110 6.42 -1.52 29.79
N LYS A 111 5.90 -0.30 29.58
CA LYS A 111 4.66 -0.08 28.85
C LYS A 111 4.74 -0.51 27.38
N ALA A 112 5.88 -0.26 26.74
CA ALA A 112 6.14 -0.70 25.37
C ALA A 112 6.18 -2.23 25.26
N GLN A 113 6.78 -2.92 26.23
CA GLN A 113 6.79 -4.38 26.29
C GLN A 113 5.38 -4.96 26.48
N GLU A 114 4.54 -4.36 27.34
CA GLU A 114 3.12 -4.73 27.45
C GLU A 114 2.38 -4.56 26.11
N ALA A 115 2.63 -3.47 25.39
CA ALA A 115 2.04 -3.21 24.10
C ALA A 115 2.52 -4.21 23.03
N LEU A 116 3.81 -4.52 22.99
CA LEU A 116 4.40 -5.55 22.11
C LEU A 116 3.84 -6.94 22.41
N ALA A 117 3.56 -7.24 23.69
CA ALA A 117 2.94 -8.49 24.09
C ALA A 117 1.50 -8.65 23.56
N ARG A 118 0.78 -7.54 23.29
CA ARG A 118 -0.53 -7.54 22.62
C ARG A 118 -0.40 -7.58 21.10
N SER A 119 0.51 -6.80 20.53
CA SER A 119 0.79 -6.77 19.10
C SER A 119 2.18 -6.21 18.80
N GLN A 120 2.97 -6.98 18.04
CA GLN A 120 4.31 -6.58 17.62
C GLN A 120 4.31 -5.65 16.40
N TYR A 121 3.14 -5.22 15.91
CA TYR A 121 3.08 -4.30 14.78
C TYR A 121 3.80 -2.98 15.11
N VAL A 122 4.85 -2.67 14.36
CA VAL A 122 5.57 -1.39 14.38
C VAL A 122 5.78 -0.95 12.94
N GLY A 123 5.28 0.24 12.61
CA GLY A 123 5.28 0.78 11.27
C GLY A 123 4.42 2.04 11.21
N LYS A 124 3.98 2.40 10.00
CA LYS A 124 3.03 3.49 9.79
C LYS A 124 1.74 3.19 10.54
N ALA A 125 1.11 4.20 11.13
CA ALA A 125 -0.15 4.04 11.81
C ALA A 125 -1.19 3.45 10.84
N PRO A 126 -1.96 2.43 11.27
CA PRO A 126 -3.00 1.87 10.43
C PRO A 126 -4.10 2.90 10.15
N VAL A 127 -4.92 2.62 9.13
CA VAL A 127 -6.11 3.42 8.83
C VAL A 127 -7.35 2.62 9.25
N PRO A 128 -8.40 3.25 9.81
CA PRO A 128 -9.64 2.53 10.11
C PRO A 128 -10.22 1.86 8.87
N LEU A 129 -10.82 0.68 9.04
CA LEU A 129 -11.42 -0.10 7.96
C LEU A 129 -12.37 0.71 7.07
N GLN A 130 -13.18 1.59 7.66
CA GLN A 130 -14.10 2.41 6.89
C GLN A 130 -13.38 3.35 5.90
N MET A 131 -12.21 3.90 6.27
CA MET A 131 -11.40 4.73 5.38
C MET A 131 -10.82 3.88 4.25
N TYR A 132 -10.34 2.67 4.55
CA TYR A 132 -9.87 1.71 3.55
C TYR A 132 -10.98 1.36 2.53
N ILE A 133 -12.18 1.02 2.99
CA ILE A 133 -13.32 0.71 2.13
C ILE A 133 -13.64 1.88 1.19
N GLN A 134 -13.70 3.11 1.72
CA GLN A 134 -13.95 4.30 0.91
C GLN A 134 -12.86 4.51 -0.15
N ALA A 135 -11.59 4.29 0.20
CA ALA A 135 -10.48 4.41 -0.74
C ALA A 135 -10.57 3.35 -1.85
N VAL A 136 -10.88 2.09 -1.52
CA VAL A 136 -11.06 1.02 -2.52
C VAL A 136 -12.19 1.36 -3.49
N GLN A 137 -13.34 1.83 -2.99
CA GLN A 137 -14.50 2.19 -3.82
C GLN A 137 -14.19 3.31 -4.83
N ARG A 138 -13.37 4.30 -4.45
CA ARG A 138 -12.98 5.42 -5.32
C ARG A 138 -12.01 5.05 -6.43
N GLN A 139 -11.38 3.87 -6.33
CA GLN A 139 -10.29 3.42 -7.22
C GLN A 139 -10.69 2.24 -8.11
N SER A 140 -11.99 2.05 -8.30
CA SER A 140 -12.57 0.94 -9.04
C SER A 140 -11.95 0.77 -10.42
N ILE A 141 -11.64 -0.49 -10.75
CA ILE A 141 -11.15 -0.91 -12.07
C ILE A 141 -12.24 -0.84 -13.15
N ALA A 142 -13.51 -0.68 -12.78
CA ALA A 142 -14.63 -0.59 -13.74
C ALA A 142 -14.52 0.62 -14.67
N ASN A 143 -13.71 1.62 -14.31
CA ASN A 143 -13.47 2.81 -15.12
C ASN A 143 -12.23 2.70 -16.03
N LEU A 144 -11.52 1.56 -16.02
CA LEU A 144 -10.42 1.33 -16.94
C LEU A 144 -10.94 1.10 -18.35
N HIS A 145 -10.48 1.94 -19.28
CA HIS A 145 -10.80 1.80 -20.69
C HIS A 145 -9.63 1.14 -21.43
N VAL A 146 -9.84 -0.09 -21.88
CA VAL A 146 -8.90 -0.83 -22.72
C VAL A 146 -9.38 -0.77 -24.16
N THR A 147 -8.59 -0.12 -25.02
CA THR A 147 -8.91 0.01 -26.45
C THR A 147 -8.59 -1.25 -27.22
N GLN A 148 -9.19 -1.40 -28.42
CA GLN A 148 -8.84 -2.50 -29.32
C GLN A 148 -7.35 -2.48 -29.69
N ASP A 149 -6.77 -1.30 -29.90
CA ASP A 149 -5.36 -1.15 -30.21
C ASP A 149 -4.45 -1.55 -29.05
N ASP A 150 -4.86 -1.29 -27.80
CA ASP A 150 -4.15 -1.78 -26.61
C ASP A 150 -4.10 -3.31 -26.59
N LEU A 151 -5.23 -3.96 -26.87
CA LEU A 151 -5.31 -5.42 -26.94
C LEU A 151 -4.43 -5.97 -28.07
N VAL A 152 -4.53 -5.43 -29.29
CA VAL A 152 -3.72 -5.88 -30.43
C VAL A 152 -2.23 -5.74 -30.13
N ARG A 153 -1.81 -4.63 -29.51
CA ARG A 153 -0.41 -4.44 -29.09
C ARG A 153 0.02 -5.42 -28.02
N ALA A 154 -0.76 -5.58 -26.96
CA ALA A 154 -0.42 -6.46 -25.84
C ALA A 154 -0.32 -7.93 -26.27
N PHE A 155 -1.22 -8.37 -27.17
CA PHE A 155 -1.25 -9.74 -27.69
C PHE A 155 -0.40 -9.96 -28.94
N ALA A 156 0.36 -8.98 -29.42
CA ALA A 156 1.12 -9.07 -30.68
C ALA A 156 2.14 -10.23 -30.73
N HIS A 157 2.58 -10.70 -29.57
CA HIS A 157 3.53 -11.81 -29.43
C HIS A 157 2.84 -13.19 -29.31
N MET A 158 1.51 -13.24 -29.36
CA MET A 158 0.72 -14.46 -29.24
C MET A 158 -0.11 -14.72 -30.51
N VAL A 159 -0.27 -16.00 -30.86
CA VAL A 159 -1.21 -16.42 -31.91
C VAL A 159 -2.58 -16.68 -31.27
N ILE A 160 -3.47 -15.70 -31.34
CA ILE A 160 -4.83 -15.77 -30.80
C ILE A 160 -5.86 -15.58 -31.91
N PRO A 161 -6.94 -16.40 -31.97
CA PRO A 161 -8.03 -16.19 -32.92
C PRO A 161 -8.64 -14.79 -32.77
N ARG A 162 -8.93 -14.12 -33.90
CA ARG A 162 -9.51 -12.76 -33.90
C ARG A 162 -10.80 -12.67 -33.11
N GLU A 163 -11.63 -13.73 -33.15
CA GLU A 163 -12.88 -13.83 -32.39
C GLU A 163 -12.64 -13.81 -30.88
N THR A 164 -11.63 -14.54 -30.40
CA THR A 164 -11.25 -14.55 -28.97
C THR A 164 -10.77 -13.17 -28.53
N LEU A 165 -9.91 -12.52 -29.34
CA LEU A 165 -9.44 -11.16 -29.04
C LEU A 165 -10.61 -10.15 -28.99
N ALA A 166 -11.60 -10.30 -29.88
CA ALA A 166 -12.80 -9.47 -29.91
C ALA A 166 -13.70 -9.68 -28.67
N GLN A 167 -13.71 -10.88 -28.07
CA GLN A 167 -14.43 -11.17 -26.82
C GLN A 167 -13.70 -10.65 -25.58
N LEU A 168 -12.37 -10.66 -25.57
CA LEU A 168 -11.57 -10.21 -24.44
C LEU A 168 -11.75 -8.72 -24.15
N GLY A 169 -11.88 -7.88 -25.17
CA GLY A 169 -12.02 -6.44 -24.97
C GLY A 169 -13.23 -6.04 -24.13
N PRO A 170 -14.46 -6.44 -24.50
CA PRO A 170 -15.64 -6.23 -23.67
C PRO A 170 -15.52 -6.85 -22.27
N ALA A 171 -14.90 -8.04 -22.15
CA ALA A 171 -14.74 -8.71 -20.86
C ALA A 171 -13.85 -7.90 -19.90
N VAL A 172 -12.70 -7.41 -20.36
CA VAL A 172 -11.78 -6.59 -19.56
C VAL A 172 -12.44 -5.26 -19.16
N ASN A 173 -13.07 -4.57 -20.11
CA ASN A 173 -13.74 -3.30 -19.85
C ASN A 173 -14.99 -3.45 -18.95
N SER A 174 -15.55 -4.66 -18.81
CA SER A 174 -16.70 -4.88 -17.95
C SER A 174 -16.37 -4.73 -16.45
N GLY A 175 -15.10 -4.85 -16.07
CA GLY A 175 -14.66 -4.87 -14.68
C GLY A 175 -15.21 -6.05 -13.87
N LYS A 176 -15.80 -7.05 -14.53
CA LYS A 176 -16.35 -8.27 -13.90
C LYS A 176 -15.34 -9.40 -13.90
N SER A 177 -15.61 -10.43 -13.11
CA SER A 177 -14.83 -11.67 -13.11
C SER A 177 -14.82 -12.32 -14.50
N ILE A 178 -13.63 -12.73 -14.95
CA ILE A 178 -13.42 -13.41 -16.23
C ILE A 178 -13.04 -14.87 -15.95
N PHE A 179 -13.71 -15.80 -16.61
CA PHE A 179 -13.38 -17.22 -16.54
C PHE A 179 -12.81 -17.70 -17.88
N LEU A 180 -11.51 -18.00 -17.92
CA LEU A 180 -10.84 -18.53 -19.10
C LEU A 180 -10.85 -20.07 -19.04
N PHE A 181 -11.53 -20.72 -19.98
CA PHE A 181 -11.67 -22.18 -20.02
C PHE A 181 -11.29 -22.75 -21.40
N GLY A 182 -10.94 -24.04 -21.40
CA GLY A 182 -10.55 -24.76 -22.60
C GLY A 182 -9.46 -25.81 -22.31
N PRO A 183 -9.10 -26.64 -23.31
CA PRO A 183 -8.09 -27.68 -23.17
C PRO A 183 -6.75 -27.18 -22.56
N PRO A 184 -6.00 -28.04 -21.85
CA PRO A 184 -4.62 -27.75 -21.43
C PRO A 184 -3.74 -27.37 -22.63
N GLY A 185 -2.77 -26.48 -22.44
CA GLY A 185 -1.83 -26.07 -23.50
C GLY A 185 -2.29 -24.93 -24.42
N ASN A 186 -3.54 -24.46 -24.32
CA ASN A 186 -4.07 -23.35 -25.15
C ASN A 186 -3.71 -21.94 -24.64
N GLY A 187 -2.68 -21.80 -23.78
CA GLY A 187 -2.16 -20.50 -23.36
C GLY A 187 -3.08 -19.67 -22.44
N LYS A 188 -4.01 -20.28 -21.69
CA LYS A 188 -4.94 -19.58 -20.78
C LYS A 188 -4.21 -18.70 -19.75
N THR A 189 -3.20 -19.25 -19.10
CA THR A 189 -2.35 -18.54 -18.13
C THR A 189 -1.64 -17.37 -18.82
N SER A 190 -1.06 -17.59 -20.00
CA SER A 190 -0.42 -16.52 -20.78
C SER A 190 -1.40 -15.43 -21.20
N ILE A 191 -2.64 -15.77 -21.59
CA ILE A 191 -3.68 -14.78 -21.88
C ILE A 191 -3.95 -13.94 -20.62
N ALA A 192 -4.12 -14.57 -19.47
CA ALA A 192 -4.42 -13.88 -18.23
C ALA A 192 -3.27 -12.96 -17.77
N GLU A 193 -2.02 -13.39 -17.92
CA GLU A 193 -0.83 -12.57 -17.66
C GLU A 193 -0.77 -11.35 -18.58
N VAL A 194 -1.03 -11.51 -19.89
CA VAL A 194 -1.09 -10.40 -20.83
C VAL A 194 -2.22 -9.43 -20.47
N LEU A 195 -3.39 -9.94 -20.09
CA LEU A 195 -4.48 -9.09 -19.60
C LEU A 195 -4.06 -8.28 -18.38
N ALA A 196 -3.27 -8.85 -17.48
CA ALA A 196 -2.78 -8.14 -16.32
C ALA A 196 -1.84 -6.98 -16.68
N THR A 197 -1.09 -7.08 -17.77
CA THR A 197 -0.25 -5.97 -18.27
C THR A 197 -1.06 -4.78 -18.83
N LEU A 198 -2.32 -5.00 -19.18
CA LEU A 198 -3.22 -3.94 -19.67
C LEU A 198 -3.74 -3.04 -18.54
N MET A 199 -3.54 -3.45 -17.28
CA MET A 199 -3.92 -2.66 -16.11
C MET A 199 -2.98 -1.46 -15.97
N LYS A 200 -3.42 -0.32 -16.49
CA LYS A 200 -2.70 0.96 -16.38
C LYS A 200 -3.09 1.71 -15.10
N GLY A 201 -2.24 2.67 -14.73
CA GLY A 201 -2.45 3.57 -13.61
C GLY A 201 -1.96 3.03 -12.27
N ASP A 202 -2.08 3.89 -11.28
CA ASP A 202 -1.65 3.65 -9.90
C ASP A 202 -2.86 3.54 -8.97
N VAL A 203 -2.64 2.97 -7.78
CA VAL A 203 -3.58 2.86 -6.68
C VAL A 203 -2.92 3.35 -5.39
N VAL A 204 -3.73 3.84 -4.46
CA VAL A 204 -3.34 4.11 -3.08
C VAL A 204 -3.92 3.05 -2.17
N LEU A 205 -3.06 2.46 -1.35
CA LEU A 205 -3.45 1.52 -0.30
C LEU A 205 -2.72 1.85 0.99
N PRO A 206 -3.29 1.54 2.16
CA PRO A 206 -2.61 1.78 3.42
C PRO A 206 -1.55 0.71 3.71
N TYR A 207 -0.57 1.02 4.55
CA TYR A 207 0.35 0.01 5.04
C TYR A 207 -0.37 -1.07 5.87
N ALA A 208 -1.32 -0.64 6.69
CA ALA A 208 -2.17 -1.51 7.49
C ALA A 208 -3.54 -0.88 7.75
N VAL A 209 -4.49 -1.72 8.11
CA VAL A 209 -5.86 -1.36 8.47
C VAL A 209 -6.10 -1.71 9.94
N GLU A 210 -6.86 -0.88 10.63
CA GLU A 210 -7.30 -1.12 12.01
C GLU A 210 -8.77 -1.56 12.02
N VAL A 211 -9.05 -2.61 12.80
CA VAL A 211 -10.37 -3.18 13.05
C VAL A 211 -10.43 -3.60 14.52
N ASP A 212 -11.30 -3.01 15.32
CA ASP A 212 -11.49 -3.38 16.74
C ASP A 212 -10.18 -3.48 17.54
N GLN A 213 -9.29 -2.49 17.35
CA GLN A 213 -7.94 -2.38 17.91
C GLN A 213 -6.94 -3.44 17.42
N GLN A 214 -7.35 -4.30 16.49
CA GLN A 214 -6.47 -5.24 15.79
C GLN A 214 -5.89 -4.60 14.54
N VAL A 215 -4.66 -4.99 14.20
CA VAL A 215 -3.99 -4.54 12.98
C VAL A 215 -4.06 -5.62 11.93
N VAL A 216 -4.50 -5.26 10.72
CA VAL A 216 -4.46 -6.07 9.51
C VAL A 216 -3.42 -5.46 8.58
N LYS A 217 -2.29 -6.11 8.36
CA LYS A 217 -1.25 -5.64 7.45
C LYS A 217 -1.68 -5.90 6.00
N VAL A 218 -1.70 -4.82 5.20
CA VAL A 218 -2.20 -4.85 3.81
C VAL A 218 -1.05 -4.71 2.82
N TYR A 219 -0.18 -3.71 3.03
CA TYR A 219 0.97 -3.51 2.17
C TYR A 219 1.94 -4.69 2.32
N ASP A 220 2.37 -5.17 1.16
CA ASP A 220 3.22 -6.32 1.01
C ASP A 220 4.09 -6.08 -0.22
N GLN A 221 5.40 -6.01 -0.02
CA GLN A 221 6.37 -5.73 -1.08
C GLN A 221 6.41 -6.79 -2.19
N VAL A 222 5.87 -7.99 -1.95
CA VAL A 222 5.74 -9.04 -2.96
C VAL A 222 4.71 -8.65 -4.02
N TYR A 223 3.60 -8.04 -3.59
CA TYR A 223 2.45 -7.75 -4.45
C TYR A 223 2.31 -6.27 -4.83
N HIS A 224 2.84 -5.38 -4.00
CA HIS A 224 2.70 -3.94 -4.14
C HIS A 224 4.02 -3.31 -4.54
N ARG A 225 4.07 -2.74 -5.74
CA ARG A 225 5.23 -2.01 -6.26
C ARG A 225 5.04 -0.53 -6.07
N VAL A 226 5.88 0.12 -5.28
CA VAL A 226 5.78 1.57 -5.04
C VAL A 226 5.94 2.32 -6.36
N ALA A 227 5.01 3.25 -6.64
CA ALA A 227 4.98 4.02 -7.88
C ALA A 227 5.62 5.40 -7.76
N LEU A 228 5.82 5.88 -6.52
CA LEU A 228 6.50 7.15 -6.23
C LEU A 228 7.89 6.93 -5.66
N ASP A 229 8.85 7.72 -6.13
CA ASP A 229 10.15 7.81 -5.49
C ASP A 229 10.00 8.29 -4.03
N PRO A 230 10.69 7.67 -3.06
CA PRO A 230 10.55 8.05 -1.65
C PRO A 230 10.82 9.53 -1.36
N VAL A 231 11.81 10.14 -2.02
CA VAL A 231 12.16 11.56 -1.83
C VAL A 231 11.06 12.47 -2.38
N VAL A 232 10.42 12.05 -3.46
CA VAL A 232 9.26 12.74 -4.02
C VAL A 232 8.06 12.61 -3.09
N ALA A 233 7.77 11.39 -2.62
CA ALA A 233 6.65 11.12 -1.73
C ALA A 233 6.73 11.93 -0.43
N GLU A 234 7.91 12.05 0.17
CA GLU A 234 8.14 12.85 1.39
C GLU A 234 7.86 14.35 1.19
N ARG A 235 8.00 14.88 -0.04
CA ARG A 235 7.76 16.29 -0.36
C ARG A 235 6.30 16.59 -0.68
N LEU A 236 5.52 15.57 -1.05
CA LEU A 236 4.10 15.71 -1.34
C LEU A 236 3.30 15.71 -0.04
N ARG A 237 2.35 16.64 0.07
CA ARG A 237 1.43 16.71 1.20
C ARG A 237 0.24 15.78 1.00
N PHE A 238 0.31 14.61 1.62
CA PHE A 238 -0.77 13.63 1.66
C PHE A 238 -0.58 12.71 2.87
N ASP A 239 -1.61 11.96 3.24
CA ASP A 239 -1.53 11.02 4.37
C ASP A 239 -0.51 9.90 4.09
N HIS A 240 0.65 9.95 4.75
CA HIS A 240 1.76 9.00 4.56
C HIS A 240 1.52 7.63 5.21
N ARG A 241 0.35 7.38 5.81
CA ARG A 241 -0.14 6.03 6.12
C ARG A 241 -0.54 5.25 4.87
N TRP A 242 -0.64 5.94 3.74
CA TRP A 242 -0.94 5.38 2.43
C TRP A 242 0.32 5.34 1.56
N VAL A 243 0.37 4.38 0.66
CA VAL A 243 1.42 4.22 -0.35
C VAL A 243 0.78 4.22 -1.73
N VAL A 244 1.38 4.99 -2.64
CA VAL A 244 1.04 4.96 -4.07
C VAL A 244 1.78 3.78 -4.69
N SER A 245 1.03 2.84 -5.24
CA SER A 245 1.54 1.61 -5.83
C SER A 245 0.99 1.43 -7.24
N LYS A 246 1.71 0.70 -8.11
CA LYS A 246 1.13 0.15 -9.33
C LYS A 246 -0.05 -0.76 -8.95
N ARG A 247 -1.07 -0.86 -9.82
CA ARG A 247 -2.19 -1.79 -9.60
C ARG A 247 -1.66 -3.21 -9.31
N PRO A 248 -2.02 -3.82 -8.17
CA PRO A 248 -1.46 -5.09 -7.75
C PRO A 248 -1.92 -6.23 -8.67
N ILE A 249 -1.04 -7.20 -8.89
CA ILE A 249 -1.37 -8.44 -9.59
C ILE A 249 -1.01 -9.56 -8.62
N VAL A 250 -2.03 -10.16 -8.02
CA VAL A 250 -1.87 -11.27 -7.07
C VAL A 250 -2.24 -12.56 -7.79
N MET A 251 -1.24 -13.41 -8.04
CA MET A 251 -1.41 -14.68 -8.72
C MET A 251 -1.32 -15.82 -7.71
N THR A 252 -2.27 -16.74 -7.75
CA THR A 252 -2.31 -17.95 -6.93
C THR A 252 -2.53 -19.16 -7.83
N GLY A 253 -1.98 -20.32 -7.44
CA GLY A 253 -2.12 -21.57 -8.17
C GLY A 253 -2.69 -22.68 -7.29
N GLY A 254 -2.07 -23.86 -7.31
CA GLY A 254 -2.47 -25.01 -6.47
C GLY A 254 -2.35 -24.80 -4.95
N GLU A 255 -1.63 -23.77 -4.53
CA GLU A 255 -1.44 -23.39 -3.11
C GLU A 255 -2.60 -22.56 -2.54
N LEU A 256 -3.62 -22.23 -3.35
CA LEU A 256 -4.81 -21.56 -2.85
C LEU A 256 -5.63 -22.52 -1.98
N THR A 257 -5.89 -22.11 -0.74
CA THR A 257 -6.73 -22.83 0.22
C THR A 257 -7.85 -21.91 0.70
N LEU A 258 -8.84 -22.43 1.44
CA LEU A 258 -9.90 -21.57 1.98
C LEU A 258 -9.35 -20.64 3.06
N GLU A 259 -8.39 -21.11 3.84
CA GLU A 259 -7.77 -20.35 4.92
C GLU A 259 -7.00 -19.14 4.38
N THR A 260 -6.40 -19.23 3.18
CA THR A 260 -5.70 -18.08 2.57
C THR A 260 -6.65 -17.01 2.01
N LEU A 261 -7.96 -17.30 1.97
CA LEU A 261 -9.02 -16.34 1.68
C LEU A 261 -9.57 -15.67 2.95
N ASP A 262 -9.17 -16.12 4.14
CA ASP A 262 -9.56 -15.49 5.40
C ASP A 262 -8.39 -14.64 5.98
N LEU A 263 -8.68 -13.81 6.98
CA LEU A 263 -7.64 -13.09 7.71
C LEU A 263 -6.75 -14.10 8.45
N ILE A 264 -5.44 -14.04 8.18
CA ILE A 264 -4.48 -14.96 8.80
C ILE A 264 -3.89 -14.28 10.03
N TYR A 265 -4.19 -14.80 11.22
CA TYR A 265 -3.55 -14.34 12.46
C TYR A 265 -2.17 -14.98 12.62
N ASP A 266 -1.14 -14.16 12.82
CA ASP A 266 0.20 -14.65 13.12
C ASP A 266 0.42 -14.64 14.65
N GLU A 267 0.52 -15.83 15.25
CA GLU A 267 0.65 -16.01 16.71
C GLU A 267 1.93 -15.42 17.31
N THR A 268 2.98 -15.25 16.49
CA THR A 268 4.27 -14.71 16.96
C THR A 268 4.23 -13.20 17.03
N SER A 269 3.81 -12.58 15.94
CA SER A 269 3.76 -11.13 15.76
C SER A 269 2.46 -10.50 16.27
N LYS A 270 1.41 -11.30 16.47
CA LYS A 270 0.12 -10.93 17.06
C LYS A 270 -0.57 -9.80 16.31
N PHE A 271 -0.60 -9.92 14.99
CA PHE A 271 -1.44 -9.13 14.10
C PHE A 271 -1.88 -9.99 12.92
N TYR A 272 -2.86 -9.50 12.16
CA TYR A 272 -3.40 -10.21 11.02
C TYR A 272 -2.67 -9.82 9.73
N GLU A 273 -2.46 -10.78 8.84
CA GLU A 273 -2.11 -10.53 7.45
C GLU A 273 -3.40 -10.48 6.60
N ALA A 274 -3.48 -9.51 5.71
CA ALA A 274 -4.60 -9.38 4.79
C ALA A 274 -4.67 -10.58 3.82
N PRO A 275 -5.86 -11.11 3.51
CA PRO A 275 -6.01 -12.18 2.54
C PRO A 275 -5.69 -11.70 1.12
N PHE A 276 -5.45 -12.65 0.20
CA PHE A 276 -4.99 -12.32 -1.16
C PHE A 276 -5.94 -11.39 -1.92
N GLN A 277 -7.26 -11.59 -1.80
CA GLN A 277 -8.22 -10.72 -2.47
C GLN A 277 -8.17 -9.27 -1.95
N MET A 278 -7.87 -9.08 -0.66
CA MET A 278 -7.71 -7.74 -0.08
C MET A 278 -6.41 -7.09 -0.56
N LYS A 279 -5.31 -7.86 -0.66
CA LYS A 279 -4.03 -7.41 -1.26
C LYS A 279 -4.15 -7.12 -2.76
N ALA A 280 -5.11 -7.73 -3.45
CA ALA A 280 -5.37 -7.51 -4.87
C ALA A 280 -6.32 -6.32 -5.16
N ASN A 281 -6.89 -5.67 -4.14
CA ASN A 281 -7.86 -4.59 -4.34
C ASN A 281 -7.30 -3.46 -5.21
N GLY A 282 -8.12 -2.98 -6.15
CA GLY A 282 -7.70 -2.01 -7.16
C GLY A 282 -6.84 -2.60 -8.28
N GLY A 283 -6.57 -3.90 -8.30
CA GLY A 283 -5.82 -4.59 -9.34
C GLY A 283 -6.51 -5.85 -9.81
N ILE A 284 -5.72 -6.92 -9.99
CA ILE A 284 -6.21 -8.23 -10.42
C ILE A 284 -5.85 -9.29 -9.38
N PHE A 285 -6.85 -10.10 -9.02
CA PHE A 285 -6.65 -11.36 -8.36
C PHE A 285 -6.84 -12.50 -9.37
N MET A 286 -5.77 -13.27 -9.60
CA MET A 286 -5.74 -14.35 -10.58
C MET A 286 -5.57 -15.70 -9.88
N VAL A 287 -6.45 -16.63 -10.23
CA VAL A 287 -6.39 -18.01 -9.79
C VAL A 287 -6.08 -18.88 -11.00
N ASP A 288 -4.84 -19.34 -11.09
CA ASP A 288 -4.39 -20.24 -12.13
C ASP A 288 -4.75 -21.70 -11.80
N ASP A 289 -4.88 -22.53 -12.83
CA ASP A 289 -5.27 -23.94 -12.73
C ASP A 289 -6.56 -24.18 -11.91
N PHE A 290 -7.52 -23.26 -12.00
CA PHE A 290 -8.80 -23.35 -11.31
C PHE A 290 -9.51 -24.70 -11.59
N GLY A 291 -9.84 -25.44 -10.53
CA GLY A 291 -10.32 -26.82 -10.60
C GLY A 291 -9.27 -27.90 -10.28
N ARG A 292 -8.00 -27.52 -10.08
CA ARG A 292 -6.92 -28.43 -9.65
C ARG A 292 -6.43 -28.14 -8.23
N GLN A 293 -7.07 -27.23 -7.52
CA GLN A 293 -6.79 -26.92 -6.12
C GLN A 293 -7.21 -28.08 -5.21
N ARG A 294 -6.67 -28.11 -3.99
CA ARG A 294 -7.11 -29.06 -2.95
C ARG A 294 -8.57 -28.88 -2.56
N VAL A 295 -9.11 -27.68 -2.75
CA VAL A 295 -10.48 -27.28 -2.42
C VAL A 295 -11.34 -27.31 -3.69
N SER A 296 -12.63 -27.64 -3.56
CA SER A 296 -13.53 -27.62 -4.70
C SER A 296 -13.73 -26.20 -5.26
N PRO A 297 -13.83 -26.02 -6.59
CA PRO A 297 -14.20 -24.75 -7.21
C PRO A 297 -15.46 -24.12 -6.65
N LYS A 298 -16.45 -24.94 -6.29
CA LYS A 298 -17.71 -24.48 -5.72
C LYS A 298 -17.50 -23.80 -4.37
N ASP A 299 -16.66 -24.38 -3.51
CA ASP A 299 -16.39 -23.84 -2.18
C ASP A 299 -15.60 -22.53 -2.27
N LEU A 300 -14.63 -22.45 -3.18
CA LEU A 300 -13.89 -21.22 -3.47
C LEU A 300 -14.85 -20.09 -3.93
N LEU A 301 -15.71 -20.36 -4.90
CA LEU A 301 -16.66 -19.37 -5.43
C LEU A 301 -17.68 -18.93 -4.36
N ASN A 302 -18.23 -19.87 -3.60
CA ASN A 302 -19.16 -19.57 -2.51
C ASN A 302 -18.56 -18.60 -1.49
N ARG A 303 -17.23 -18.60 -1.34
CA ARG A 303 -16.56 -17.71 -0.39
C ARG A 303 -16.51 -16.24 -0.86
N TRP A 304 -16.68 -15.97 -2.15
CA TRP A 304 -16.74 -14.61 -2.72
C TRP A 304 -18.15 -14.12 -3.05
N ILE A 305 -19.18 -14.98 -2.93
CA ILE A 305 -20.58 -14.67 -3.30
C ILE A 305 -21.37 -14.04 -2.12
N VAL A 306 -20.74 -13.69 -1.00
CA VAL A 306 -21.42 -13.17 0.20
C VAL A 306 -22.17 -11.86 -0.07
#